data_AF-A0A1X1FDR9-F1
#
_entry.id   AF-A0A1X1FDR9-F1
#
_cell.length_a   1.000
_cell.length_b   1.000
_cell.length_c   1.000
_cell.angle_alpha   90.00
_cell.angle_beta   90.00
_cell.angle_gamma   90.00
#
_symmetry.space_group_name_H-M   'P 1'
#
loop_
_entity.id
_entity.type
_entity.pdbx_description
1 polymer ?
#
loop_
_entity_poly.entity_id
_entity_poly.type
_entity_poly.pdbx_seq_one_letter_code
_entity_poly.pdbx_strand_id
1 'polypeptide(L)'
;MGRAIFLVTSIQGIRKATFKKQLMSLLTTDFQVVVLLAMTDFDEIWQAEREFTRLDLPAAGPAVRLISLADIYADHEGIDLKQGDFLNPSLDDLRAYDAHLGKLPLTRYIDDDGDIVAETLFGDDAVRLHTLLFDKSSRVIQINTYDHQDQLFGIEKFEDDNLVESLLLNAKGQLVYRFTNYIKNQKVTYSVTQSSIIAAPQDLSELVDEKTNNTDEMLRTFEGQGRSTFTKALSYSDYHRYDDINAFYHQVLLNMDIKDARTYIDIDNIVDASKYLPGKRIFNY
;
A
#
# COMPACT_ATOMS: atom_id res chain seq x y z
N MET A 1 20.51 -14.07 18.98
CA MET A 1 20.27 -13.32 17.73
C MET A 1 18.85 -12.81 17.76
N GLY A 2 18.64 -11.49 17.60
CA GLY A 2 17.30 -10.90 17.64
C GLY A 2 16.58 -11.01 16.29
N ARG A 3 15.25 -10.98 16.30
CA ARG A 3 14.43 -10.87 15.08
C ARG A 3 13.68 -9.54 15.10
N ALA A 4 13.62 -8.87 13.96
CA ALA A 4 12.86 -7.64 13.79
C ALA A 4 12.07 -7.68 12.50
N ILE A 5 10.85 -7.16 12.54
CA ILE A 5 9.98 -7.10 11.38
C ILE A 5 9.43 -5.69 11.23
N PHE A 6 9.61 -5.10 10.05
CA PHE A 6 8.99 -3.85 9.66
C PHE A 6 7.71 -4.16 8.90
N LEU A 7 6.57 -3.71 9.41
CA LEU A 7 5.30 -3.72 8.70
C LEU A 7 5.17 -2.41 7.93
N VAL A 8 5.38 -2.48 6.62
CA VAL A 8 5.31 -1.33 5.71
C VAL A 8 4.01 -1.42 4.94
N THR A 9 3.09 -0.48 5.17
CA THR A 9 1.76 -0.49 4.53
C THR A 9 1.63 0.51 3.37
N SER A 10 2.67 1.32 3.13
CA SER A 10 2.73 2.27 2.01
C SER A 10 4.17 2.63 1.66
N ILE A 11 4.40 3.08 0.43
CA ILE A 11 5.71 3.52 -0.04
C ILE A 11 6.26 4.69 0.76
N GLN A 12 5.37 5.55 1.28
CA GLN A 12 5.75 6.70 2.09
C GLN A 12 6.44 6.27 3.39
N GLY A 13 6.03 5.14 3.98
CA GLY A 13 6.68 4.59 5.17
C GLY A 13 8.16 4.26 4.94
N ILE A 14 8.51 3.68 3.77
CA ILE A 14 9.92 3.38 3.42
C ILE A 14 10.73 4.66 3.22
N ARG A 15 10.12 5.69 2.63
CA ARG A 15 10.77 6.98 2.34
C ARG A 15 11.12 7.78 3.61
N LYS A 16 10.56 7.42 4.78
CA LYS A 16 10.84 8.12 6.03
C LYS A 16 12.30 7.93 6.46
N ALA A 17 12.94 9.04 6.85
CA ALA A 17 14.30 9.01 7.40
C ALA A 17 14.40 8.15 8.67
N THR A 18 13.32 8.08 9.45
CA THR A 18 13.20 7.27 10.65
C THR A 18 13.17 5.77 10.36
N PHE A 19 12.50 5.32 9.28
CA PHE A 19 12.57 3.94 8.79
C PHE A 19 14.03 3.53 8.56
N LYS A 20 14.75 4.31 7.73
CA LYS A 20 16.17 4.07 7.43
C LYS A 20 17.01 4.04 8.71
N LYS A 21 16.81 5.00 9.63
CA LYS A 21 17.55 5.05 10.89
C LYS A 21 17.36 3.80 11.75
N GLN A 22 16.12 3.32 11.90
CA GLN A 22 15.82 2.13 12.69
C GLN A 22 16.36 0.86 12.02
N LEU A 23 16.20 0.73 10.71
CA LEU A 23 16.73 -0.38 9.93
C LEU A 23 18.25 -0.50 10.10
N MET A 24 18.99 0.61 9.89
CA MET A 24 20.45 0.62 10.03
C MET A 24 20.90 0.28 11.45
N SER A 25 20.19 0.78 12.47
CA SER A 25 20.50 0.47 13.88
C SER A 25 20.43 -1.04 14.15
N LEU A 26 19.39 -1.72 13.66
CA LEU A 26 19.21 -3.16 13.83
C LEU A 26 20.27 -3.98 13.08
N LEU A 27 20.63 -3.55 11.87
CA LEU A 27 21.67 -4.22 11.08
C LEU A 27 23.04 -4.20 11.75
N THR A 28 23.33 -3.16 12.55
CA THR A 28 24.57 -3.07 13.33
C THR A 28 24.56 -3.87 14.65
N THR A 29 23.42 -4.46 15.03
CA THR A 29 23.25 -5.21 16.31
C THR A 29 22.88 -6.69 16.11
N ASP A 30 23.29 -7.31 14.99
CA ASP A 30 23.06 -8.73 14.68
C ASP A 30 21.58 -9.17 14.75
N PHE A 31 20.68 -8.32 14.27
CA PHE A 31 19.28 -8.71 14.06
C PHE A 31 19.08 -9.33 12.68
N GLN A 32 18.27 -10.40 12.61
CA GLN A 32 17.63 -10.79 11.36
C GLN A 32 16.43 -9.89 11.13
N VAL A 33 16.43 -9.17 10.01
CA VAL A 33 15.39 -8.20 9.68
C VAL A 33 14.56 -8.69 8.52
N VAL A 34 13.24 -8.68 8.70
CA VAL A 34 12.26 -8.84 7.63
C VAL A 34 11.57 -7.50 7.40
N VAL A 35 11.46 -7.07 6.16
CA VAL A 35 10.62 -5.94 5.76
C VAL A 35 9.43 -6.54 5.01
N LEU A 36 8.25 -6.45 5.61
CA LEU A 36 7.00 -6.91 5.03
C LEU A 36 6.31 -5.72 4.36
N LEU A 37 6.27 -5.75 3.04
CA LEU A 37 5.48 -4.88 2.18
C LEU A 37 4.02 -5.35 2.22
N ALA A 38 3.28 -4.85 3.21
CA ALA A 38 1.87 -5.13 3.45
C ALA A 38 0.95 -4.12 2.73
N MET A 39 1.36 -3.57 1.60
CA MET A 39 0.54 -2.65 0.82
C MET A 39 -0.65 -3.40 0.20
N THR A 40 -1.81 -2.74 0.19
CA THR A 40 -2.99 -3.20 -0.57
C THR A 40 -3.10 -2.51 -1.93
N ASP A 41 -2.37 -1.41 -2.12
CA ASP A 41 -2.02 -0.90 -3.44
C ASP A 41 -0.78 -1.71 -3.89
N PHE A 42 -0.99 -2.65 -4.81
CA PHE A 42 0.04 -3.60 -5.21
C PHE A 42 1.04 -2.95 -6.17
N ASP A 43 0.63 -1.93 -6.94
CA ASP A 43 1.55 -1.14 -7.75
C ASP A 43 2.63 -0.46 -6.91
N GLU A 44 2.34 -0.10 -5.66
CA GLU A 44 3.36 0.43 -4.75
C GLU A 44 4.48 -0.58 -4.41
N ILE A 45 4.29 -1.90 -4.58
CA ILE A 45 5.25 -2.92 -4.15
C ILE A 45 6.56 -2.82 -4.93
N TRP A 46 6.53 -2.87 -6.26
CA TRP A 46 7.77 -2.78 -7.06
C TRP A 46 8.45 -1.41 -6.87
N GLN A 47 7.66 -0.36 -6.65
CA GLN A 47 8.19 0.97 -6.37
C GLN A 47 8.91 0.99 -5.03
N ALA A 48 8.32 0.38 -4.01
CA ALA A 48 8.86 0.21 -2.67
C ALA A 48 10.15 -0.63 -2.68
N GLU A 49 10.18 -1.73 -3.44
CA GLU A 49 11.38 -2.52 -3.67
C GLU A 49 12.49 -1.67 -4.29
N ARG A 50 12.17 -0.88 -5.32
CA ARG A 50 13.12 0.04 -5.95
C ARG A 50 13.62 1.13 -4.99
N GLU A 51 12.77 1.67 -4.12
CA GLU A 51 13.25 2.60 -3.08
C GLU A 51 14.13 1.89 -2.05
N PHE A 52 13.81 0.65 -1.73
CA PHE A 52 14.57 -0.17 -0.80
C PHE A 52 15.98 -0.50 -1.35
N THR A 53 16.11 -0.84 -2.64
CA THR A 53 17.43 -1.12 -3.26
C THR A 53 18.34 0.11 -3.34
N ARG A 54 17.77 1.32 -3.28
CA ARG A 54 18.52 2.58 -3.17
C ARG A 54 19.04 2.87 -1.76
N LEU A 55 18.64 2.09 -0.76
CA LEU A 55 19.20 2.19 0.58
C LEU A 55 20.63 1.65 0.54
N ASP A 56 21.60 2.51 0.86
CA ASP A 56 23.00 2.13 1.04
C ASP A 56 23.15 1.32 2.35
N LEU A 57 22.81 0.03 2.27
CA LEU A 57 22.87 -0.90 3.40
C LEU A 57 24.31 -1.40 3.61
N PRO A 58 24.73 -1.70 4.86
CA PRO A 58 26.10 -2.15 5.13
C PRO A 58 26.37 -3.51 4.50
N ALA A 59 27.43 -3.60 3.68
CA ALA A 59 27.81 -4.84 2.98
C ALA A 59 28.16 -6.03 3.90
N ALA A 60 28.53 -5.76 5.17
CA ALA A 60 28.96 -6.77 6.13
C ALA A 60 27.87 -7.18 7.16
N GLY A 61 26.62 -6.73 6.99
CA GLY A 61 25.51 -7.02 7.90
C GLY A 61 24.69 -8.26 7.51
N PRO A 62 23.86 -8.79 8.43
CA PRO A 62 22.87 -9.81 8.07
C PRO A 62 21.93 -9.29 6.97
N ALA A 63 21.61 -10.14 5.99
CA ALA A 63 20.75 -9.78 4.89
C ALA A 63 19.35 -9.36 5.38
N VAL A 64 18.83 -8.25 4.87
CA VAL A 64 17.42 -7.88 5.05
C VAL A 64 16.60 -8.70 4.08
N ARG A 65 15.61 -9.43 4.59
CA ARG A 65 14.65 -10.13 3.75
C ARG A 65 13.47 -9.20 3.46
N LEU A 66 13.32 -8.81 2.20
CA LEU A 66 12.13 -8.11 1.72
C LEU A 66 11.11 -9.16 1.25
N ILE A 67 9.86 -9.04 1.71
CA ILE A 67 8.74 -9.88 1.29
C ILE A 67 7.47 -9.04 1.19
N SER A 68 6.52 -9.49 0.40
CA SER A 68 5.18 -8.92 0.23
C SER A 68 4.09 -9.84 0.78
N LEU A 69 2.83 -9.40 0.71
CA LEU A 69 1.69 -10.29 0.95
C LEU A 69 1.62 -11.45 -0.05
N ALA A 70 2.05 -11.22 -1.31
CA ALA A 70 2.06 -12.27 -2.33
C ALA A 70 3.01 -13.41 -1.92
N ASP A 71 4.18 -13.10 -1.38
CA ASP A 71 5.13 -14.11 -0.87
C ASP A 71 4.56 -14.92 0.30
N ILE A 72 3.81 -14.27 1.19
CA ILE A 72 3.19 -14.93 2.36
C ILE A 72 2.10 -15.90 1.91
N TYR A 73 1.29 -15.48 0.92
CA TYR A 73 0.10 -16.19 0.49
C TYR A 73 0.27 -17.03 -0.78
N ALA A 74 1.49 -17.10 -1.34
CA ALA A 74 1.81 -17.81 -2.59
C ALA A 74 1.34 -19.27 -2.61
N ASP A 75 1.44 -19.98 -1.48
CA ASP A 75 1.07 -21.39 -1.35
C ASP A 75 -0.32 -21.61 -0.71
N HIS A 76 -1.02 -20.53 -0.33
CA HIS A 76 -2.33 -20.67 0.32
C HIS A 76 -3.41 -21.06 -0.69
N GLU A 77 -4.42 -21.79 -0.21
CA GLU A 77 -5.59 -22.09 -1.03
C GLU A 77 -6.41 -20.83 -1.29
N GLY A 78 -6.89 -20.70 -2.52
CA GLY A 78 -7.79 -19.62 -2.95
C GLY A 78 -8.91 -20.18 -3.81
N ILE A 79 -9.71 -19.29 -4.39
CA ILE A 79 -10.73 -19.66 -5.37
C ILE A 79 -10.34 -19.19 -6.76
N ASP A 80 -10.79 -19.90 -7.79
CA ASP A 80 -10.57 -19.45 -9.17
C ASP A 80 -11.26 -18.10 -9.42
N LEU A 81 -10.59 -17.24 -10.18
CA LEU A 81 -11.16 -15.96 -10.62
C LEU A 81 -12.37 -16.21 -11.51
N LYS A 82 -13.44 -15.47 -11.25
CA LYS A 82 -14.69 -15.53 -12.03
C LYS A 82 -14.58 -14.64 -13.25
N GLN A 83 -15.42 -14.93 -14.23
CA GLN A 83 -15.62 -14.02 -15.37
C GLN A 83 -16.06 -12.64 -14.85
N GLY A 84 -15.31 -11.60 -15.22
CA GLY A 84 -15.56 -10.23 -14.77
C GLY A 84 -14.89 -9.85 -13.45
N ASP A 85 -14.19 -10.76 -12.78
CA ASP A 85 -13.36 -10.38 -11.61
C ASP A 85 -12.20 -9.47 -12.04
N PHE A 86 -11.75 -9.54 -13.30
CA PHE A 86 -10.76 -8.63 -13.85
C PHE A 86 -10.83 -8.57 -15.39
N LEU A 87 -10.26 -7.51 -15.94
CA LEU A 87 -10.04 -7.31 -17.36
C LEU A 87 -8.67 -7.89 -17.76
N ASN A 88 -8.65 -8.64 -18.85
CA ASN A 88 -7.42 -9.14 -19.47
C ASN A 88 -7.59 -9.16 -21.00
N PRO A 89 -7.67 -7.99 -21.65
CA PRO A 89 -7.81 -7.92 -23.09
C PRO A 89 -6.57 -8.52 -23.78
N SER A 90 -6.77 -9.17 -24.92
CA SER A 90 -5.64 -9.51 -25.80
C SER A 90 -5.00 -8.23 -26.31
N LEU A 91 -3.67 -8.15 -26.25
CA LEU A 91 -2.90 -7.00 -26.72
C LEU A 91 -2.29 -7.23 -28.12
N ASP A 92 -2.39 -8.45 -28.65
CA ASP A 92 -1.69 -8.88 -29.88
C ASP A 92 -2.15 -8.12 -31.14
N ASP A 93 -3.41 -7.70 -31.18
CA ASP A 93 -4.00 -6.99 -32.32
C ASP A 93 -3.90 -5.46 -32.21
N LEU A 94 -3.32 -4.95 -31.11
CA LEU A 94 -3.21 -3.51 -30.85
C LEU A 94 -1.92 -2.92 -31.42
N ARG A 95 -1.95 -1.63 -31.74
CA ARG A 95 -0.75 -0.90 -32.14
C ARG A 95 0.13 -0.64 -30.93
N ALA A 96 1.32 -1.24 -30.90
CA ALA A 96 2.31 -1.05 -29.83
C ALA A 96 3.26 0.11 -30.12
N TYR A 97 3.47 0.97 -29.13
CA TYR A 97 4.42 2.08 -29.15
C TYR A 97 5.39 1.97 -27.98
N ASP A 98 6.68 1.94 -28.29
CA ASP A 98 7.73 1.98 -27.29
C ASP A 98 7.87 3.39 -26.69
N ALA A 99 7.87 3.46 -25.38
CA ALA A 99 7.97 4.64 -24.55
C ALA A 99 8.85 4.33 -23.33
N HIS A 100 9.03 5.31 -22.46
CA HIS A 100 9.81 5.14 -21.23
C HIS A 100 9.18 5.91 -20.07
N LEU A 101 9.17 5.30 -18.89
CA LEU A 101 8.89 5.98 -17.62
C LEU A 101 10.21 6.17 -16.86
N GLY A 102 10.82 7.34 -17.05
CA GLY A 102 12.18 7.60 -16.57
C GLY A 102 13.18 6.72 -17.32
N LYS A 103 13.76 5.73 -16.64
CA LYS A 103 14.69 4.76 -17.23
C LYS A 103 14.05 3.41 -17.57
N LEU A 104 12.81 3.20 -17.15
CA LEU A 104 12.11 1.93 -17.34
C LEU A 104 11.42 1.90 -18.70
N PRO A 105 11.58 0.83 -19.50
CA PRO A 105 10.83 0.66 -20.73
C PRO A 105 9.33 0.57 -20.46
N LEU A 106 8.54 1.17 -21.35
CA LEU A 106 7.09 1.16 -21.31
C LEU A 106 6.58 0.84 -22.72
N THR A 107 5.63 -0.07 -22.86
CA THR A 107 4.92 -0.27 -24.12
C THR A 107 3.49 0.20 -23.97
N ARG A 108 3.07 1.13 -24.84
CA ARG A 108 1.70 1.65 -24.91
C ARG A 108 0.94 0.97 -26.05
N TYR A 109 -0.24 0.44 -25.76
CA TYR A 109 -1.09 -0.26 -26.71
C TYR A 109 -2.31 0.62 -27.05
N ILE A 110 -2.49 0.86 -28.35
CA ILE A 110 -3.51 1.75 -28.89
C ILE A 110 -4.42 0.97 -29.83
N ASP A 111 -5.74 1.15 -29.71
CA ASP A 111 -6.71 0.55 -30.63
C ASP A 111 -6.75 1.24 -31.99
N ASP A 112 -7.64 0.79 -32.87
CA ASP A 112 -7.80 1.36 -34.21
C ASP A 112 -8.41 2.77 -34.19
N ASP A 113 -9.22 3.10 -33.18
CA ASP A 113 -9.84 4.41 -32.99
C ASP A 113 -8.85 5.45 -32.45
N GLY A 114 -7.70 5.00 -31.94
CA GLY A 114 -6.62 5.85 -31.42
C GLY A 114 -6.66 6.02 -29.90
N ASP A 115 -7.52 5.27 -29.20
CA ASP A 115 -7.62 5.29 -27.75
C ASP A 115 -6.52 4.42 -27.13
N ILE A 116 -5.96 4.87 -26.00
CA ILE A 116 -5.03 4.07 -25.22
C ILE A 116 -5.84 2.97 -24.53
N VAL A 117 -5.50 1.70 -24.78
CA VAL A 117 -6.16 0.55 -24.15
C VAL A 117 -5.37 0.07 -22.94
N ALA A 118 -4.05 0.01 -23.09
CA ALA A 118 -3.16 -0.50 -22.05
C ALA A 118 -1.77 0.15 -22.09
N GLU A 119 -1.09 0.15 -20.95
CA GLU A 119 0.32 0.47 -20.83
C GLU A 119 1.01 -0.58 -19.98
N THR A 120 2.07 -1.21 -20.47
CA THR A 120 2.85 -2.20 -19.71
C THR A 120 4.22 -1.64 -19.40
N LEU A 121 4.55 -1.55 -18.11
CA LEU A 121 5.84 -1.11 -17.60
C LEU A 121 6.72 -2.33 -17.35
N PHE A 122 7.97 -2.25 -17.80
CA PHE A 122 8.93 -3.33 -17.66
C PHE A 122 10.07 -2.94 -16.73
N GLY A 123 10.49 -3.90 -15.92
CA GLY A 123 11.66 -3.82 -15.05
C GLY A 123 12.92 -4.28 -15.76
N ASP A 124 13.92 -4.62 -14.96
CA ASP A 124 15.13 -5.29 -15.45
C ASP A 124 14.76 -6.65 -16.07
N ASP A 125 15.56 -7.10 -17.04
CA ASP A 125 15.36 -8.36 -17.78
C ASP A 125 13.99 -8.51 -18.48
N ALA A 126 13.33 -7.39 -18.77
CA ALA A 126 12.02 -7.32 -19.43
C ALA A 126 10.88 -8.03 -18.66
N VAL A 127 11.01 -8.18 -17.34
CA VAL A 127 9.92 -8.63 -16.47
C VAL A 127 8.83 -7.56 -16.42
N ARG A 128 7.56 -7.94 -16.59
CA ARG A 128 6.45 -6.98 -16.43
C ARG A 128 6.37 -6.60 -14.95
N LEU A 129 6.30 -5.29 -14.67
CA LEU A 129 6.04 -4.79 -13.32
C LEU A 129 4.53 -4.61 -13.15
N HIS A 130 3.92 -3.91 -14.11
CA HIS A 130 2.48 -3.77 -14.18
C HIS A 130 1.97 -3.63 -15.61
N THR A 131 0.66 -3.80 -15.77
CA THR A 131 -0.12 -3.37 -16.92
C THR A 131 -1.27 -2.49 -16.43
N LEU A 132 -1.26 -1.21 -16.80
CA LEU A 132 -2.38 -0.29 -16.64
C LEU A 132 -3.39 -0.54 -17.76
N LEU A 133 -4.68 -0.57 -17.42
CA LEU A 133 -5.79 -0.62 -18.38
C LEU A 133 -6.62 0.65 -18.27
N PHE A 134 -7.05 1.16 -19.42
CA PHE A 134 -7.70 2.46 -19.53
C PHE A 134 -9.14 2.35 -20.04
N ASP A 135 -9.99 3.27 -19.62
CA ASP A 135 -11.27 3.52 -20.29
C ASP A 135 -11.09 4.41 -21.53
N LYS A 136 -12.19 4.60 -22.29
CA LYS A 136 -12.22 5.47 -23.47
C LYS A 136 -11.95 6.96 -23.19
N SER A 137 -11.91 7.36 -21.92
CA SER A 137 -11.55 8.72 -21.51
C SER A 137 -10.09 8.79 -21.04
N SER A 138 -9.28 7.75 -21.30
CA SER A 138 -7.88 7.64 -20.87
C SER A 138 -7.70 7.68 -19.34
N ARG A 139 -8.71 7.24 -18.59
CA ARG A 139 -8.60 7.07 -17.13
C ARG A 139 -8.22 5.63 -16.82
N VAL A 140 -7.34 5.44 -15.84
CA VAL A 140 -6.98 4.09 -15.38
C VAL A 140 -8.19 3.48 -14.68
N ILE A 141 -8.58 2.28 -15.12
CA ILE A 141 -9.68 1.50 -14.55
C ILE A 141 -9.20 0.22 -13.86
N GLN A 142 -8.04 -0.29 -14.25
CA GLN A 142 -7.45 -1.46 -13.62
C GLN A 142 -5.93 -1.42 -13.73
N ILE A 143 -5.24 -1.95 -12.71
CA ILE A 143 -3.81 -2.23 -12.74
C ILE A 143 -3.63 -3.73 -12.46
N ASN A 144 -2.89 -4.41 -13.32
CA ASN A 144 -2.44 -5.78 -13.13
C ASN A 144 -0.97 -5.76 -12.75
N THR A 145 -0.61 -6.33 -11.61
CA THR A 145 0.75 -6.27 -11.04
C THR A 145 1.35 -7.66 -10.99
N TYR A 146 2.61 -7.78 -11.43
CA TYR A 146 3.28 -9.06 -11.65
C TYR A 146 4.53 -9.21 -10.79
N ASP A 147 4.85 -10.45 -10.44
CA ASP A 147 6.04 -10.79 -9.66
C ASP A 147 7.29 -10.90 -10.54
N HIS A 148 8.43 -11.21 -9.92
CA HIS A 148 9.71 -11.37 -10.63
C HIS A 148 9.74 -12.56 -11.60
N GLN A 149 8.75 -13.46 -11.54
CA GLN A 149 8.57 -14.60 -12.43
C GLN A 149 7.53 -14.32 -13.52
N ASP A 150 7.11 -13.06 -13.67
CA ASP A 150 6.12 -12.61 -14.65
C ASP A 150 4.72 -13.21 -14.40
N GLN A 151 4.41 -13.57 -13.15
CA GLN A 151 3.10 -14.08 -12.74
C GLN A 151 2.26 -12.97 -12.14
N LEU A 152 0.99 -12.90 -12.57
CA LEU A 152 0.01 -11.97 -12.02
C LEU A 152 -0.30 -12.33 -10.56
N PHE A 153 -0.01 -11.43 -9.62
CA PHE A 153 -0.34 -11.61 -8.21
C PHE A 153 -1.30 -10.55 -7.66
N GLY A 154 -1.37 -9.38 -8.30
CA GLY A 154 -2.19 -8.26 -7.86
C GLY A 154 -3.09 -7.75 -8.97
N ILE A 155 -4.37 -7.53 -8.66
CA ILE A 155 -5.30 -6.82 -9.54
C ILE A 155 -5.93 -5.70 -8.74
N GLU A 156 -5.88 -4.48 -9.25
CA GLU A 156 -6.37 -3.28 -8.59
C GLU A 156 -7.40 -2.62 -9.49
N LYS A 157 -8.55 -2.22 -8.94
CA LYS A 157 -9.65 -1.61 -9.68
C LYS A 157 -9.88 -0.19 -9.23
N PHE A 158 -10.12 0.67 -10.21
CA PHE A 158 -10.28 2.09 -10.00
C PHE A 158 -11.65 2.56 -10.47
N GLU A 159 -12.29 3.40 -9.65
CA GLU A 159 -13.51 4.13 -10.01
C GLU A 159 -13.29 5.61 -9.67
N ASP A 160 -13.51 6.49 -10.66
CA ASP A 160 -13.30 7.93 -10.55
C ASP A 160 -11.95 8.30 -9.90
N ASP A 161 -10.87 7.68 -10.40
CA ASP A 161 -9.48 7.83 -9.94
C ASP A 161 -9.21 7.36 -8.49
N ASN A 162 -10.14 6.65 -7.86
CA ASN A 162 -9.94 6.05 -6.54
C ASN A 162 -9.75 4.54 -6.65
N LEU A 163 -8.72 4.00 -5.99
CA LEU A 163 -8.58 2.56 -5.78
C LEU A 163 -9.75 2.05 -4.93
N VAL A 164 -10.66 1.30 -5.51
CA VAL A 164 -11.86 0.78 -4.83
C VAL A 164 -11.72 -0.67 -4.36
N GLU A 165 -10.95 -1.47 -5.10
CA GLU A 165 -10.79 -2.90 -4.81
C GLU A 165 -9.39 -3.37 -5.21
N SER A 166 -8.78 -4.22 -4.38
CA SER A 166 -7.55 -4.93 -4.71
C SER A 166 -7.73 -6.42 -4.47
N LEU A 167 -7.29 -7.25 -5.41
CA LEU A 167 -7.39 -8.70 -5.38
C LEU A 167 -5.98 -9.30 -5.32
N LEU A 168 -5.70 -10.04 -4.24
CA LEU A 168 -4.44 -10.76 -4.07
C LEU A 168 -4.59 -12.20 -4.55
N LEU A 169 -3.72 -12.61 -5.46
CA LEU A 169 -3.67 -13.96 -6.00
C LEU A 169 -2.50 -14.74 -5.39
N ASN A 170 -2.66 -16.07 -5.31
CA ASN A 170 -1.57 -16.99 -5.01
C ASN A 170 -0.78 -17.34 -6.28
N ALA A 171 0.28 -18.15 -6.15
CA ALA A 171 1.12 -18.59 -7.27
C ALA A 171 0.40 -19.49 -8.28
N LYS A 172 -0.84 -19.92 -7.99
CA LYS A 172 -1.71 -20.67 -8.91
C LYS A 172 -2.68 -19.75 -9.67
N GLY A 173 -2.63 -18.44 -9.45
CA GLY A 173 -3.56 -17.46 -10.03
C GLY A 173 -4.96 -17.48 -9.38
N GLN A 174 -5.09 -18.04 -8.19
CA GLN A 174 -6.35 -18.11 -7.45
C GLN A 174 -6.47 -16.93 -6.48
N LEU A 175 -7.67 -16.39 -6.35
CA LEU A 175 -8.00 -15.31 -5.42
C LEU A 175 -7.92 -15.78 -3.97
N VAL A 176 -7.03 -15.17 -3.19
CA VAL A 176 -6.84 -15.45 -1.76
C VAL A 176 -7.48 -14.36 -0.91
N TYR A 177 -7.26 -13.09 -1.25
CA TYR A 177 -7.86 -11.96 -0.52
C TYR A 177 -8.47 -10.94 -1.47
N ARG A 178 -9.60 -10.37 -1.05
CA ARG A 178 -10.18 -9.16 -1.62
C ARG A 178 -10.14 -8.05 -0.60
N PHE A 179 -9.47 -6.96 -0.95
CA PHE A 179 -9.45 -5.72 -0.20
C PHE A 179 -10.45 -4.76 -0.82
N THR A 180 -11.34 -4.18 -0.02
CA THR A 180 -12.33 -3.21 -0.50
C THR A 180 -12.16 -1.90 0.26
N ASN A 181 -11.94 -0.83 -0.49
CA ASN A 181 -11.80 0.51 0.04
C ASN A 181 -13.16 1.20 0.08
N TYR A 182 -13.44 1.81 1.22
CA TYR A 182 -14.65 2.58 1.44
C TYR A 182 -14.28 4.00 1.78
N ILE A 183 -14.84 4.96 1.04
CA ILE A 183 -14.65 6.38 1.29
C ILE A 183 -15.78 6.84 2.21
N LYS A 184 -15.44 7.30 3.42
CA LYS A 184 -16.37 7.95 4.33
C LYS A 184 -16.09 9.43 4.39
N ASN A 185 -17.12 10.24 4.19
CA ASN A 185 -17.08 11.64 4.57
C ASN A 185 -17.06 11.72 6.10
N GLN A 186 -16.06 12.39 6.63
CA GLN A 186 -15.89 12.62 8.06
C GLN A 186 -15.76 14.11 8.33
N LYS A 187 -16.31 14.53 9.46
CA LYS A 187 -16.12 15.88 9.98
C LYS A 187 -14.73 15.94 10.60
N VAL A 188 -13.86 16.78 10.07
CA VAL A 188 -12.51 16.98 10.61
C VAL A 188 -12.47 18.34 11.29
N THR A 189 -11.90 18.36 12.49
CA THR A 189 -11.73 19.58 13.27
C THR A 189 -10.24 19.86 13.41
N TYR A 190 -9.81 21.05 12.99
CA TYR A 190 -8.44 21.53 13.11
C TYR A 190 -8.38 22.63 14.15
N SER A 191 -7.55 22.47 15.18
CA SER A 191 -7.24 23.56 16.10
C SER A 191 -5.87 24.12 15.75
N VAL A 192 -5.84 25.36 15.26
CA VAL A 192 -4.66 26.03 14.73
C VAL A 192 -4.36 27.26 15.58
N THR A 193 -3.11 27.43 15.99
CA THR A 193 -2.65 28.67 16.64
C THR A 193 -2.20 29.69 15.60
N GLN A 194 -2.22 30.99 15.92
CA GLN A 194 -1.69 32.04 15.03
C GLN A 194 -0.21 31.86 14.64
N SER A 195 0.55 31.08 15.43
CA SER A 195 1.96 30.74 15.17
C SER A 195 2.14 29.48 14.32
N SER A 196 1.06 28.83 13.88
CA SER A 196 1.14 27.63 13.06
C SER A 196 1.68 27.95 11.66
N ILE A 197 2.65 27.15 11.22
CA ILE A 197 3.20 27.19 9.86
C ILE A 197 2.23 26.55 8.85
N ILE A 198 1.26 25.78 9.35
CA ILE A 198 0.26 25.09 8.54
C ILE A 198 -0.95 26.02 8.38
N ALA A 199 -1.15 26.53 7.16
CA ALA A 199 -2.36 27.24 6.79
C ALA A 199 -3.55 26.27 6.80
N ALA A 200 -4.67 26.69 7.38
CA ALA A 200 -5.92 25.95 7.30
C ALA A 200 -6.34 25.81 5.81
N PRO A 201 -6.70 24.61 5.31
CA PRO A 201 -7.26 24.43 3.98
C PRO A 201 -8.42 25.38 3.70
N GLN A 202 -8.54 25.88 2.46
CA GLN A 202 -9.53 26.91 2.09
C GLN A 202 -11.00 26.45 2.27
N ASP A 203 -11.23 25.14 2.31
CA ASP A 203 -12.56 24.54 2.41
C ASP A 203 -13.05 24.36 3.86
N LEU A 204 -12.32 24.89 4.84
CA LEU A 204 -12.71 24.81 6.24
C LEU A 204 -13.54 26.04 6.67
N SER A 205 -14.62 25.79 7.41
CA SER A 205 -15.41 26.82 8.09
C SER A 205 -14.88 27.04 9.50
N GLU A 206 -14.58 28.28 9.89
CA GLU A 206 -14.20 28.62 11.25
C GLU A 206 -15.40 28.40 12.19
N LEU A 207 -15.21 27.59 13.24
CA LEU A 207 -16.20 27.44 14.30
C LEU A 207 -16.05 28.60 15.28
N VAL A 208 -16.98 29.55 15.19
CA VAL A 208 -17.12 30.60 16.21
C VAL A 208 -17.93 30.01 17.37
N ASP A 209 -17.25 29.58 18.41
CA ASP A 209 -17.90 29.03 19.60
C ASP A 209 -18.43 30.18 20.49
N GLU A 210 -19.70 30.55 20.33
CA GLU A 210 -20.35 31.64 21.09
C GLU A 210 -20.51 31.34 22.59
N LYS A 211 -20.08 30.16 23.09
CA LYS A 211 -20.36 29.72 24.47
C LYS A 211 -19.15 29.33 25.32
N THR A 212 -17.92 29.52 24.85
CA THR A 212 -16.73 29.29 25.68
C THR A 212 -16.05 30.60 26.05
N ASN A 213 -16.19 30.99 27.32
CA ASN A 213 -15.25 31.88 28.00
C ASN A 213 -13.90 31.16 28.16
N ASN A 214 -13.22 30.83 27.05
CA ASN A 214 -11.88 30.26 27.10
C ASN A 214 -10.86 31.38 26.92
N THR A 215 -10.02 31.49 27.94
CA THR A 215 -8.93 32.44 28.18
C THR A 215 -7.71 32.21 27.27
N ASP A 216 -7.92 31.69 26.06
CA ASP A 216 -6.84 31.37 25.12
C ASP A 216 -7.18 31.97 23.74
N GLU A 217 -7.05 33.30 23.63
CA GLU A 217 -7.32 34.10 22.42
C GLU A 217 -6.51 33.68 21.18
N MET A 218 -5.61 32.70 21.29
CA MET A 218 -4.69 32.28 20.25
C MET A 218 -5.08 31.00 19.50
N LEU A 219 -6.05 30.22 19.99
CA LEU A 219 -6.45 28.94 19.36
C LEU A 219 -7.73 29.10 18.56
N ARG A 220 -7.64 28.98 17.22
CA ARG A 220 -8.81 28.97 16.33
C ARG A 220 -9.16 27.54 15.95
N THR A 221 -10.44 27.21 16.01
CA THR A 221 -10.93 25.88 15.62
C THR A 221 -11.68 25.98 14.30
N PHE A 222 -11.28 25.16 13.34
CA PHE A 222 -11.85 25.06 12.02
C PHE A 222 -12.51 23.69 11.85
N GLU A 223 -13.61 23.64 11.11
CA GLU A 223 -14.31 22.43 10.76
C GLU A 223 -14.40 22.30 9.24
N GLY A 224 -14.16 21.10 8.73
CA GLY A 224 -14.45 20.80 7.34
C GLY A 224 -14.89 19.37 7.11
N GLN A 225 -15.27 19.10 5.86
CA GLN A 225 -15.53 17.75 5.40
C GLN A 225 -14.20 17.15 4.91
N GLY A 226 -13.64 16.24 5.70
CA GLY A 226 -12.57 15.36 5.25
C GLY A 226 -13.14 14.09 4.63
N ARG A 227 -12.34 13.42 3.81
CA ARG A 227 -12.57 12.05 3.40
C ARG A 227 -11.58 11.15 4.13
N SER A 228 -12.06 10.03 4.63
CA SER A 228 -11.21 8.94 5.11
C SER A 228 -11.51 7.70 4.30
N THR A 229 -10.45 7.02 3.89
CA THR A 229 -10.53 5.71 3.25
C THR A 229 -10.29 4.66 4.31
N PHE A 230 -11.23 3.72 4.44
CA PHE A 230 -11.04 2.55 5.29
C PHE A 230 -11.12 1.28 4.43
N THR A 231 -10.20 0.36 4.67
CA THR A 231 -10.06 -0.87 3.89
C THR A 231 -10.57 -2.05 4.71
N LYS A 232 -11.39 -2.90 4.09
CA LYS A 232 -11.81 -4.20 4.63
C LYS A 232 -11.16 -5.31 3.83
N ALA A 233 -10.94 -6.47 4.45
CA ALA A 233 -10.40 -7.64 3.78
C ALA A 233 -11.36 -8.83 3.90
N LEU A 234 -11.55 -9.57 2.81
CA LEU A 234 -12.23 -10.87 2.78
C LEU A 234 -11.21 -11.93 2.38
N SER A 235 -11.02 -12.92 3.25
CA SER A 235 -10.26 -14.13 2.97
C SER A 235 -11.11 -15.11 2.17
N TYR A 236 -10.54 -15.77 1.16
CA TYR A 236 -11.19 -16.82 0.38
C TYR A 236 -10.74 -18.23 0.77
N SER A 237 -9.75 -18.36 1.66
CA SER A 237 -9.36 -19.65 2.21
C SER A 237 -10.35 -20.12 3.29
N ASP A 238 -10.89 -19.19 4.08
CA ASP A 238 -11.77 -19.49 5.23
C ASP A 238 -13.01 -18.59 5.32
N TYR A 239 -13.23 -17.70 4.33
CA TYR A 239 -14.33 -16.73 4.30
C TYR A 239 -14.38 -15.78 5.50
N HIS A 240 -13.25 -15.61 6.20
CA HIS A 240 -13.16 -14.63 7.28
C HIS A 240 -13.19 -13.21 6.74
N ARG A 241 -13.95 -12.34 7.42
CA ARG A 241 -14.11 -10.93 7.11
C ARG A 241 -13.43 -10.08 8.15
N TYR A 242 -12.46 -9.28 7.71
CA TYR A 242 -11.80 -8.25 8.51
C TYR A 242 -12.47 -6.92 8.20
N ASP A 243 -13.18 -6.36 9.18
CA ASP A 243 -13.83 -5.05 9.05
C ASP A 243 -12.85 -3.86 9.15
N ASP A 244 -11.58 -4.15 9.47
CA ASP A 244 -10.49 -3.20 9.61
C ASP A 244 -9.20 -3.85 9.06
N ILE A 245 -8.48 -3.13 8.21
CA ILE A 245 -7.22 -3.59 7.64
C ILE A 245 -6.17 -3.91 8.71
N ASN A 246 -6.18 -3.22 9.85
CA ASN A 246 -5.26 -3.49 10.95
C ASN A 246 -5.54 -4.84 11.62
N ALA A 247 -6.79 -5.32 11.62
CA ALA A 247 -7.12 -6.65 12.09
C ALA A 247 -6.54 -7.73 11.14
N PHE A 248 -6.57 -7.47 9.84
CA PHE A 248 -5.90 -8.32 8.85
C PHE A 248 -4.38 -8.33 9.05
N TYR A 249 -3.73 -7.16 9.19
CA TYR A 249 -2.29 -7.10 9.44
C TYR A 249 -1.89 -7.80 10.74
N HIS A 250 -2.71 -7.70 11.78
CA HIS A 250 -2.48 -8.45 13.00
C HIS A 250 -2.47 -9.96 12.74
N GLN A 251 -3.44 -10.48 12.00
CA GLN A 251 -3.50 -11.90 11.65
C GLN A 251 -2.28 -12.33 10.81
N VAL A 252 -1.85 -11.50 9.85
CA VAL A 252 -0.63 -11.76 9.07
C VAL A 252 0.59 -11.91 9.99
N LEU A 253 0.77 -10.97 10.92
CA LEU A 253 1.88 -11.02 11.89
C LEU A 253 1.78 -12.22 12.85
N LEU A 254 0.58 -12.67 13.21
CA LEU A 254 0.41 -13.90 14.00
C LEU A 254 0.82 -15.15 13.22
N ASN A 255 0.43 -15.24 11.94
CA ASN A 255 0.69 -16.40 11.08
C ASN A 255 2.19 -16.58 10.77
N MET A 256 2.98 -15.51 10.80
CA MET A 256 4.44 -15.58 10.59
C MET A 256 5.23 -16.16 11.80
N ASP A 257 4.56 -16.68 12.85
CA ASP A 257 5.12 -17.27 14.09
C ASP A 257 6.27 -16.47 14.72
N ILE A 258 6.03 -15.16 14.87
CA ILE A 258 7.04 -14.20 15.28
C ILE A 258 6.95 -13.91 16.79
N LYS A 259 6.94 -14.98 17.60
CA LYS A 259 6.71 -14.86 19.06
C LYS A 259 7.69 -13.89 19.76
N ASP A 260 8.94 -13.82 19.29
CA ASP A 260 10.01 -13.02 19.90
C ASP A 260 10.56 -11.88 19.03
N ALA A 261 9.93 -11.54 17.90
CA ALA A 261 10.42 -10.41 17.11
C ALA A 261 9.92 -9.06 17.62
N ARG A 262 10.78 -8.06 17.44
CA ARG A 262 10.40 -6.65 17.55
C ARG A 262 9.61 -6.26 16.30
N THR A 263 8.38 -5.80 16.48
CA THR A 263 7.55 -5.33 15.37
C THR A 263 7.71 -3.82 15.26
N TYR A 264 8.10 -3.35 14.08
CA TYR A 264 8.27 -1.95 13.74
C TYR A 264 7.12 -1.53 12.84
N ILE A 265 6.38 -0.51 13.24
CA ILE A 265 5.23 0.03 12.48
C ILE A 265 5.44 1.53 12.32
N ASP A 266 5.00 2.07 11.19
CA ASP A 266 4.97 3.51 10.99
C ASP A 266 4.18 4.20 12.12
N ILE A 267 4.72 5.31 12.65
CA ILE A 267 4.08 6.12 13.69
C ILE A 267 2.66 6.56 13.31
N ASP A 268 2.38 6.81 12.03
CA ASP A 268 1.06 7.25 11.58
C ASP A 268 0.02 6.12 11.71
N ASN A 269 0.46 4.86 11.73
CA ASN A 269 -0.40 3.68 11.82
C ASN A 269 -0.45 3.07 13.24
N ILE A 270 0.39 3.55 14.16
CA ILE A 270 0.59 2.87 15.45
C ILE A 270 -0.67 2.89 16.33
N VAL A 271 -1.45 3.97 16.28
CA VAL A 271 -2.66 4.12 17.13
C VAL A 271 -3.68 3.05 16.77
N ASP A 272 -3.97 2.86 15.49
CA ASP A 272 -4.94 1.87 15.04
C ASP A 272 -4.40 0.44 15.15
N ALA A 273 -3.12 0.23 14.82
CA ALA A 273 -2.48 -1.07 14.98
C ALA A 273 -2.41 -1.53 16.46
N SER A 274 -2.23 -0.60 17.40
CA SER A 274 -2.12 -0.92 18.84
C SER A 274 -3.37 -1.59 19.42
N LYS A 275 -4.55 -1.34 18.83
CA LYS A 275 -5.82 -1.96 19.22
C LYS A 275 -5.79 -3.48 19.07
N TYR A 276 -5.02 -3.98 18.11
CA TYR A 276 -4.97 -5.38 17.73
C TYR A 276 -3.71 -6.09 18.21
N LEU A 277 -2.72 -5.38 18.79
CA LEU A 277 -1.43 -5.96 19.18
C LEU A 277 -1.20 -5.94 20.72
N PRO A 278 -2.12 -6.45 21.56
CA PRO A 278 -1.92 -6.44 23.01
C PRO A 278 -0.74 -7.32 23.41
N GLY A 279 0.15 -6.79 24.26
CA GLY A 279 1.29 -7.53 24.82
C GLY A 279 2.49 -7.71 23.89
N LYS A 280 2.44 -7.22 22.64
CA LYS A 280 3.60 -7.17 21.74
C LYS A 280 4.38 -5.88 21.93
N ARG A 281 5.72 -5.95 21.88
CA ARG A 281 6.58 -4.76 21.87
C ARG A 281 6.57 -4.17 20.46
N ILE A 282 5.74 -3.15 20.27
CA ILE A 282 5.68 -2.35 19.05
C ILE A 282 6.69 -1.21 19.18
N PHE A 283 7.53 -1.06 18.17
CA PHE A 283 8.42 0.07 18.00
C PHE A 283 7.88 0.91 16.84
N ASN A 284 7.96 2.23 16.96
CA ASN A 284 7.63 3.10 15.85
C ASN A 284 8.87 3.41 15.01
N TYR A 285 8.62 3.72 13.75
CA TYR A 285 9.52 4.52 12.93
C TYR A 285 8.72 5.66 12.30
#